data_AF-Q3MTX7-F1
#
_entry.id   AF-Q3MTX7-F1
#
_cell.length_a   1.000
_cell.length_b   1.000
_cell.length_c   1.000
_cell.angle_alpha   90.00
_cell.angle_beta   90.00
_cell.angle_gamma   90.00
#
_symmetry.space_group_name_H-M   'P 1'
#
loop_
_entity.id
_entity.type
_entity.pdbx_description
1 polymer ?
#
loop_
_entity_poly.entity_id
_entity_poly.type
_entity_poly.pdbx_seq_one_letter_code
_entity_poly.pdbx_strand_id
1 'polypeptide(L)'
;FLTTGLSSWFHNYNNSLILMGFLLMFLTMIQWWRDIIRESTFQGFHTSKVYNGLRWGMMLFITSEVCFFFAFFWAYFHSSLAPNMDIGSCWPPINIFPLNPFQIPLLNTAILLGSGVSVTWAHHSLMNMNLKSSMHSMIITIILGFYFTILQMMEYMETSFSISDSIYGSTFFVATGFHGLHVIIGSTFLLMCLIRIIM
;
A
#
# COMPACT_ATOMS: atom_id res chain seq x y z
N PHE A 1 -9.08 17.31 14.18
CA PHE A 1 -10.29 16.73 13.58
C PHE A 1 -10.24 15.22 13.52
N LEU A 2 -9.22 14.58 12.93
CA LEU A 2 -9.15 13.11 12.88
C LEU A 2 -9.04 12.46 14.26
N THR A 3 -8.14 12.93 15.13
CA THR A 3 -7.98 12.40 16.50
C THR A 3 -9.25 12.53 17.32
N THR A 4 -9.82 13.74 17.35
CA THR A 4 -11.09 14.04 18.04
C THR A 4 -12.29 13.31 17.41
N GLY A 5 -12.26 13.08 16.10
CA GLY A 5 -13.30 12.37 15.35
C GLY A 5 -13.25 10.86 15.58
N LEU A 6 -12.06 10.28 15.69
CA LEU A 6 -11.86 8.88 16.08
C LEU A 6 -12.32 8.66 17.52
N SER A 7 -11.95 9.54 18.45
CA SER A 7 -12.45 9.43 19.83
C SER A 7 -13.97 9.57 19.90
N SER A 8 -14.57 10.49 19.12
CA SER A 8 -16.02 10.63 19.11
C SER A 8 -16.71 9.39 18.54
N TRP A 9 -16.14 8.78 17.50
CA TRP A 9 -16.64 7.54 16.90
C TRP A 9 -16.56 6.36 17.88
N PHE A 10 -15.45 6.18 18.60
CA PHE A 10 -15.31 5.11 19.60
C PHE A 10 -16.30 5.23 20.76
N HIS A 11 -16.73 6.45 21.10
CA HIS A 11 -17.76 6.70 22.10
C HIS A 11 -19.18 6.71 21.53
N ASN A 12 -19.38 6.23 20.30
CA ASN A 12 -20.68 6.16 19.60
C ASN A 12 -21.39 7.51 19.46
N TYR A 13 -20.64 8.61 19.38
CA TYR A 13 -21.18 9.92 18.97
C TYR A 13 -21.28 9.99 17.42
N ASN A 14 -21.55 11.19 16.88
CA ASN A 14 -21.75 11.40 15.45
C ASN A 14 -20.46 11.23 14.62
N ASN A 15 -20.58 10.64 13.43
CA ASN A 15 -19.49 10.40 12.47
C ASN A 15 -19.12 11.64 11.63
N SER A 16 -19.81 12.77 11.80
CA SER A 16 -19.55 13.98 11.02
C SER A 16 -18.12 14.49 11.18
N LEU A 17 -17.54 14.43 12.38
CA LEU A 17 -16.19 14.92 12.66
C LEU A 17 -15.10 14.06 12.01
N ILE A 18 -15.27 12.73 11.99
CA ILE A 18 -14.30 11.84 11.35
C ILE A 18 -14.35 11.99 9.82
N LEU A 19 -15.55 12.09 9.23
CA LEU A 19 -15.73 12.33 7.80
C LEU A 19 -15.12 13.68 7.37
N MET A 20 -15.35 14.74 8.14
CA MET A 20 -14.73 16.05 7.89
C MET A 20 -13.21 15.99 8.01
N GLY A 21 -12.69 15.22 8.99
CA GLY A 21 -11.26 14.99 9.16
C GLY A 21 -10.60 14.34 7.93
N PHE A 22 -11.22 13.29 7.38
CA PHE A 22 -10.73 12.64 6.16
C PHE A 22 -10.81 13.57 4.95
N LEU A 23 -11.93 14.30 4.78
CA LEU A 23 -12.09 15.25 3.66
C LEU A 23 -11.00 16.33 3.67
N LEU A 24 -10.74 16.94 4.83
CA LEU A 24 -9.69 17.96 4.96
C LEU A 24 -8.30 17.38 4.66
N MET A 25 -8.01 16.17 5.16
CA MET A 25 -6.74 15.51 4.88
C MET A 25 -6.55 15.28 3.37
N PHE A 26 -7.53 14.72 2.66
CA PHE A 26 -7.41 14.52 1.21
C PHE A 26 -7.25 15.83 0.45
N LEU A 27 -7.99 16.88 0.81
CA LEU A 27 -7.83 18.20 0.19
C LEU A 27 -6.42 18.75 0.39
N THR A 28 -5.86 18.65 1.59
CA THR A 28 -4.49 19.12 1.86
C THR A 28 -3.45 18.36 1.04
N MET A 29 -3.57 17.02 0.95
CA MET A 29 -2.64 16.21 0.16
C MET A 29 -2.68 16.57 -1.33
N ILE A 30 -3.88 16.71 -1.91
CA ILE A 30 -4.05 17.06 -3.32
C ILE A 30 -3.50 18.46 -3.61
N GLN A 31 -3.81 19.45 -2.76
CA GLN A 31 -3.35 20.82 -2.96
C GLN A 31 -1.83 20.94 -2.80
N TRP A 32 -1.27 20.28 -1.78
CA TRP A 32 0.17 20.29 -1.55
C TRP A 32 0.92 19.69 -2.74
N TRP A 33 0.51 18.50 -3.20
CA TRP A 33 1.19 17.86 -4.32
C TRP A 33 1.01 18.61 -5.65
N ARG A 34 -0.15 19.24 -5.86
CA ARG A 34 -0.35 20.16 -6.99
C ARG A 34 0.67 21.30 -6.95
N ASP A 35 0.93 21.88 -5.78
CA ASP A 35 1.84 23.01 -5.66
C ASP A 35 3.32 22.56 -5.81
N ILE A 36 3.70 21.38 -5.32
CA ILE A 36 5.02 20.76 -5.63
C ILE A 36 5.19 20.56 -7.14
N ILE A 37 4.15 20.11 -7.85
CA ILE A 37 4.19 20.00 -9.32
C ILE A 37 4.43 21.39 -9.94
N ARG A 38 3.74 22.44 -9.46
CA ARG A 38 3.94 23.80 -9.99
C ARG A 38 5.34 24.35 -9.76
N GLU A 39 5.86 24.18 -8.54
CA GLU A 39 7.21 24.59 -8.16
C GLU A 39 8.28 23.88 -9.01
N SER A 40 8.05 22.61 -9.33
CA SER A 40 8.97 21.80 -10.12
C SER A 40 8.87 22.04 -11.63
N THR A 41 7.71 21.81 -12.24
CA THR A 41 7.57 21.78 -13.71
C THR A 41 7.35 23.16 -14.31
N PHE A 42 6.63 24.05 -13.64
CA PHE A 42 6.26 25.36 -14.20
C PHE A 42 7.15 26.51 -13.71
N GLN A 43 7.66 26.45 -12.48
CA GLN A 43 8.53 27.48 -11.90
C GLN A 43 10.02 27.12 -11.93
N GLY A 44 10.36 25.83 -12.09
CA GLY A 44 11.75 25.40 -12.27
C GLY A 44 12.61 25.43 -10.99
N PHE A 45 12.01 25.42 -9.79
CA PHE A 45 12.74 25.51 -8.53
C PHE A 45 13.51 24.23 -8.14
N HIS A 46 13.28 23.12 -8.83
CA HIS A 46 13.95 21.85 -8.58
C HIS A 46 15.36 21.79 -9.21
N THR A 47 16.30 22.52 -8.60
CA THR A 47 17.74 22.40 -8.93
C THR A 47 18.28 21.00 -8.62
N SER A 48 19.45 20.67 -9.15
CA SER A 48 20.10 19.36 -8.91
C SER A 48 20.28 19.03 -7.43
N LYS A 49 20.58 20.03 -6.60
CA LYS A 49 20.69 19.87 -5.14
C LYS A 49 19.34 19.53 -4.49
N VAL A 50 18.27 20.22 -4.90
CA VAL A 50 16.90 19.94 -4.42
C VAL A 50 16.47 18.54 -4.83
N TYR A 51 16.70 18.17 -6.09
CA TYR A 51 16.38 16.84 -6.60
C TYR A 51 17.12 15.72 -5.86
N ASN A 52 18.42 15.89 -5.57
CA ASN A 52 19.17 14.96 -4.73
C ASN A 52 18.61 14.88 -3.31
N GLY A 53 18.19 16.01 -2.73
CA GLY A 53 17.51 16.04 -1.43
C GLY A 53 16.20 15.24 -1.43
N LEU A 54 15.37 15.39 -2.47
CA LEU A 54 14.13 14.62 -2.63
C LEU A 54 14.39 13.11 -2.76
N ARG A 55 15.46 12.71 -3.47
CA ARG A 55 15.88 11.31 -3.57
C ARG A 55 16.23 10.72 -2.20
N TRP A 56 17.05 11.43 -1.41
CA TRP A 56 17.39 10.99 -0.05
C TRP A 56 16.16 10.95 0.86
N GLY A 57 15.28 11.94 0.76
CA GLY A 57 14.01 11.96 1.49
C GLY A 57 13.15 10.74 1.20
N MET A 58 13.00 10.36 -0.07
CA MET A 58 12.24 9.16 -0.46
C MET A 58 12.90 7.86 0.04
N MET A 59 14.24 7.76 -0.05
CA MET A 59 14.96 6.58 0.46
C MET A 59 14.77 6.41 1.98
N LEU A 60 14.85 7.51 2.74
CA LEU A 60 14.64 7.48 4.19
C LEU A 60 13.18 7.15 4.53
N PHE A 61 12.21 7.71 3.79
CA PHE A 61 10.79 7.38 3.94
C PHE A 61 10.53 5.88 3.71
N ILE A 62 11.04 5.30 2.61
CA ILE A 62 10.92 3.85 2.35
C ILE A 62 11.58 3.04 3.48
N THR A 63 12.74 3.49 3.97
CA THR A 63 13.44 2.81 5.07
C THR A 63 12.60 2.81 6.35
N SER A 64 11.92 3.92 6.67
CA SER A 64 10.99 3.94 7.81
C SER A 64 9.80 3.00 7.63
N GLU A 65 9.25 2.88 6.41
CA GLU A 65 8.18 1.91 6.13
C GLU A 65 8.65 0.46 6.25
N VAL A 66 9.89 0.15 5.85
CA VAL A 66 10.49 -1.18 6.08
C VAL A 66 10.58 -1.49 7.58
N CYS A 67 11.02 -0.54 8.40
CA CYS A 67 11.04 -0.69 9.85
C CYS A 67 9.63 -0.83 10.45
N PHE A 68 8.64 -0.13 9.88
CA PHE A 68 7.24 -0.27 10.27
C PHE A 68 6.72 -1.70 10.02
N PHE A 69 6.94 -2.27 8.83
CA PHE A 69 6.57 -3.66 8.54
C PHE A 69 7.38 -4.68 9.36
N PHE A 70 8.63 -4.38 9.70
CA PHE A 70 9.46 -5.24 10.55
C PHE A 70 8.79 -5.52 11.90
N ALA A 71 8.07 -4.56 12.48
CA ALA A 71 7.32 -4.77 13.72
C ALA A 71 6.18 -5.81 13.56
N PHE A 72 5.49 -5.81 12.42
CA PHE A 72 4.45 -6.82 12.14
C PHE A 72 5.04 -8.21 11.90
N PHE A 73 6.16 -8.30 11.17
CA PHE A 73 6.88 -9.56 11.00
C PHE A 73 7.39 -10.08 12.34
N TRP A 74 7.91 -9.22 13.22
CA TRP A 74 8.26 -9.60 14.58
C TRP A 74 7.06 -10.20 15.29
N ALA A 75 5.91 -9.52 15.32
CA ALA A 75 4.71 -10.01 16.00
C ALA A 75 4.28 -11.40 15.47
N TYR A 76 4.33 -11.61 14.15
CA TYR A 76 4.06 -12.90 13.53
C TYR A 76 5.07 -13.98 13.95
N PHE A 77 6.38 -13.71 13.87
CA PHE A 77 7.41 -14.70 14.25
C PHE A 77 7.40 -15.02 15.74
N HIS A 78 7.18 -14.02 16.59
CA HIS A 78 7.07 -14.23 18.03
C HIS A 78 5.93 -15.19 18.38
N SER A 79 4.75 -15.00 17.75
CA SER A 79 3.57 -15.82 18.01
C SER A 79 3.59 -17.19 17.33
N SER A 80 4.23 -17.31 16.17
CA SER A 80 4.29 -18.56 15.40
C SER A 80 5.41 -19.51 15.83
N LEU A 81 6.56 -18.99 16.26
CA LEU A 81 7.71 -19.82 16.67
C LEU A 81 7.58 -20.36 18.10
N ALA A 82 6.82 -19.68 18.96
CA ALA A 82 6.55 -20.10 20.33
C ALA A 82 5.04 -19.98 20.63
N PRO A 83 4.19 -20.85 20.05
CA PRO A 83 2.74 -20.76 20.20
C PRO A 83 2.31 -21.03 21.64
N ASN A 84 1.46 -20.14 22.18
CA ASN A 84 0.90 -20.29 23.53
C ASN A 84 0.04 -21.55 23.67
N MET A 85 -0.12 -22.03 24.91
CA MET A 85 -1.00 -23.17 25.20
C MET A 85 -2.47 -22.86 24.85
N ASP A 86 -2.89 -21.60 24.98
CA ASP A 86 -4.27 -21.15 24.71
C ASP A 86 -4.71 -21.38 23.25
N ILE A 87 -3.75 -21.45 22.31
CA ILE A 87 -4.01 -21.73 20.89
C ILE A 87 -3.76 -23.20 20.50
N GLY A 88 -3.49 -24.06 21.48
CA GLY A 88 -3.21 -25.49 21.27
C GLY A 88 -1.74 -25.83 21.13
N SER A 89 -0.82 -24.91 21.46
CA SER A 89 0.64 -25.09 21.32
C SER A 89 1.10 -25.50 19.91
N CYS A 90 0.33 -25.14 18.88
CA CYS A 90 0.64 -25.40 17.49
C CYS A 90 0.43 -24.13 16.63
N TRP A 91 1.07 -24.12 15.46
CA TRP A 91 0.88 -23.08 14.45
C TRP A 91 0.62 -23.72 13.08
N PRO A 92 -0.48 -23.38 12.39
CA PRO A 92 -1.56 -22.48 12.80
C PRO A 92 -2.33 -22.96 14.06
N PRO A 93 -3.03 -22.06 14.77
CA PRO A 93 -3.91 -22.41 15.88
C PRO A 93 -4.97 -23.45 15.52
N ILE A 94 -5.44 -24.21 16.52
CA ILE A 94 -6.54 -25.16 16.35
C ILE A 94 -7.78 -24.45 15.76
N ASN A 95 -8.47 -25.09 14.82
CA ASN A 95 -9.65 -24.58 14.10
C ASN A 95 -9.41 -23.39 13.18
N ILE A 96 -8.16 -23.03 12.89
CA ILE A 96 -7.83 -22.07 11.82
C ILE A 96 -7.40 -22.83 10.58
N PHE A 97 -8.15 -22.64 9.50
CA PHE A 97 -7.83 -23.21 8.19
C PHE A 97 -7.17 -22.14 7.31
N PRO A 98 -5.83 -22.13 7.20
CA PRO A 98 -5.12 -21.13 6.44
C PRO A 98 -5.44 -21.24 4.95
N LEU A 99 -5.25 -20.12 4.23
CA LEU A 99 -5.34 -20.11 2.78
C LEU A 99 -4.26 -20.98 2.15
N ASN A 100 -4.59 -21.62 1.03
CA ASN A 100 -3.61 -22.37 0.26
C ASN A 100 -2.68 -21.40 -0.49
N PRO A 101 -1.36 -21.39 -0.21
CA PRO A 101 -0.42 -20.45 -0.81
C PRO A 101 -0.29 -20.62 -2.32
N PHE A 102 -0.63 -21.79 -2.88
CA PHE A 102 -0.52 -22.09 -4.32
C PHE A 102 -1.74 -21.65 -5.15
N GLN A 103 -2.73 -21.00 -4.53
CA GLN A 103 -3.92 -20.50 -5.21
C GLN A 103 -3.82 -18.98 -5.47
N ILE A 104 -4.79 -18.20 -4.98
CA ILE A 104 -4.83 -16.74 -5.13
C ILE A 104 -3.55 -16.06 -4.61
N PRO A 105 -2.94 -16.48 -3.48
CA PRO A 105 -1.69 -15.87 -3.02
C PRO A 105 -0.56 -15.98 -4.05
N LEU A 106 -0.37 -17.15 -4.67
CA LEU A 106 0.64 -17.33 -5.72
C LEU A 106 0.34 -16.45 -6.95
N LEU A 107 -0.92 -16.37 -7.36
CA LEU A 107 -1.32 -15.48 -8.46
C LEU A 107 -1.00 -14.02 -8.13
N ASN A 108 -1.31 -13.56 -6.92
CA ASN A 108 -1.00 -12.22 -6.44
C ASN A 108 0.50 -11.92 -6.45
N THR A 109 1.35 -12.88 -6.09
CA THR A 109 2.82 -12.72 -6.22
C THR A 109 3.25 -12.58 -7.68
N ALA A 110 2.70 -13.38 -8.60
CA ALA A 110 3.02 -13.31 -10.01
C ALA A 110 2.58 -11.97 -10.63
N ILE A 111 1.43 -11.43 -10.21
CA ILE A 111 0.93 -10.11 -10.64
C ILE A 111 1.87 -8.99 -10.20
N LEU A 112 2.32 -8.98 -8.94
CA LEU A 112 3.24 -7.96 -8.44
C LEU A 112 4.64 -8.04 -9.07
N LEU A 113 5.14 -9.25 -9.33
CA LEU A 113 6.39 -9.42 -10.08
C LEU A 113 6.23 -8.94 -11.53
N GLY A 114 5.11 -9.29 -12.18
CA GLY A 114 4.77 -8.84 -13.52
C GLY A 114 4.66 -7.32 -13.62
N SER A 115 4.04 -6.67 -12.62
CA SER A 115 3.94 -5.21 -12.58
C SER A 115 5.31 -4.53 -12.37
N GLY A 116 6.24 -5.19 -11.65
CA GLY A 116 7.64 -4.78 -11.56
C GLY A 116 8.36 -4.79 -12.92
N VAL A 117 8.10 -5.78 -13.76
CA VAL A 117 8.64 -5.83 -15.14
C VAL A 117 8.03 -4.73 -16.01
N SER A 118 6.71 -4.51 -15.93
CA SER A 118 6.07 -3.47 -16.75
C SER A 118 6.46 -2.05 -16.33
N VAL A 119 6.68 -1.77 -15.04
CA VAL A 119 7.11 -0.43 -14.59
C VAL A 119 8.57 -0.15 -14.94
N THR A 120 9.44 -1.17 -14.90
CA THR A 120 10.84 -1.02 -15.35
C THR A 120 10.91 -0.81 -16.86
N TRP A 121 10.05 -1.47 -17.63
CA TRP A 121 9.86 -1.17 -19.05
C TRP A 121 9.36 0.28 -19.27
N ALA A 122 8.41 0.76 -18.47
CA ALA A 122 7.95 2.14 -18.53
C ALA A 122 9.07 3.16 -18.25
N HIS A 123 9.94 2.86 -17.29
CA HIS A 123 11.09 3.69 -16.96
C HIS A 123 12.11 3.74 -18.10
N HIS A 124 12.53 2.60 -18.65
CA HIS A 124 13.51 2.56 -19.74
C HIS A 124 12.97 3.21 -21.03
N SER A 125 11.68 3.03 -21.33
CA SER A 125 11.06 3.69 -22.47
C SER A 125 10.97 5.21 -22.31
N LEU A 126 10.74 5.71 -21.08
CA LEU A 126 10.80 7.15 -20.77
C LEU A 126 12.21 7.70 -20.98
N MET A 127 13.24 7.00 -20.50
CA MET A 127 14.66 7.39 -20.68
C MET A 127 15.07 7.42 -22.16
N ASN A 128 14.49 6.54 -22.98
CA ASN A 128 14.70 6.48 -24.42
C ASN A 128 13.76 7.42 -25.23
N MET A 129 13.03 8.31 -24.55
CA MET A 129 12.06 9.24 -25.16
C MET A 129 10.92 8.58 -25.96
N ASN A 130 10.65 7.29 -25.75
CA ASN A 130 9.53 6.58 -26.38
C ASN A 130 8.28 6.65 -25.50
N LEU A 131 7.57 7.79 -25.57
CA LEU A 131 6.40 8.07 -24.74
C LEU A 131 5.26 7.08 -24.97
N LYS A 132 5.00 6.66 -26.22
CA LYS A 132 3.91 5.71 -26.51
C LYS A 132 4.11 4.37 -25.80
N SER A 133 5.34 3.84 -25.81
CA SER A 133 5.69 2.62 -25.09
C SER A 133 5.64 2.81 -23.57
N SER A 134 6.09 3.97 -23.07
CA SER A 134 6.06 4.30 -21.64
C SER A 134 4.62 4.37 -21.11
N MET A 135 3.71 5.00 -21.86
CA MET A 135 2.30 5.06 -21.50
C MET A 135 1.65 3.68 -21.49
N HIS A 136 1.86 2.84 -22.52
CA HIS A 136 1.28 1.49 -22.56
C HIS A 136 1.73 0.62 -21.39
N SER A 137 3.03 0.60 -21.13
CA SER A 137 3.61 -0.19 -20.03
C SER A 137 3.21 0.31 -18.65
N MET A 138 3.07 1.64 -18.48
CA MET A 138 2.54 2.23 -17.26
C MET A 138 1.06 1.87 -17.04
N ILE A 139 0.22 1.90 -18.09
CA ILE A 139 -1.18 1.46 -18.01
C ILE A 139 -1.28 -0.01 -17.59
N ILE A 140 -0.47 -0.89 -18.18
CA ILE A 140 -0.42 -2.31 -17.79
C ILE A 140 -0.08 -2.45 -16.29
N THR A 141 0.93 -1.73 -15.82
CA THR A 141 1.33 -1.73 -14.40
C THR A 141 0.18 -1.35 -13.48
N ILE A 142 -0.55 -0.28 -13.81
CA ILE A 142 -1.68 0.22 -13.01
C ILE A 142 -2.83 -0.80 -13.02
N ILE A 143 -3.15 -1.40 -14.16
CA ILE A 143 -4.19 -2.44 -14.28
C ILE A 143 -3.83 -3.65 -13.41
N LEU A 144 -2.57 -4.10 -13.44
CA LEU A 144 -2.11 -5.19 -12.59
C LEU A 144 -2.22 -4.85 -11.09
N GLY A 145 -1.91 -3.61 -10.71
CA GLY A 145 -2.09 -3.13 -9.34
C GLY A 145 -3.56 -3.16 -8.89
N PHE A 146 -4.48 -2.67 -9.71
CA PHE A 146 -5.92 -2.77 -9.42
C PHE A 146 -6.39 -4.23 -9.38
N TYR A 147 -5.90 -5.07 -10.28
CA TYR A 147 -6.23 -6.49 -10.29
C TYR A 147 -5.80 -7.20 -9.01
N PHE A 148 -4.58 -6.93 -8.52
CA PHE A 148 -4.12 -7.38 -7.20
C PHE A 148 -5.08 -6.94 -6.09
N THR A 149 -5.51 -5.67 -6.06
CA THR A 149 -6.39 -5.18 -4.99
C THR A 149 -7.77 -5.86 -4.99
N ILE A 150 -8.31 -6.19 -6.16
CA ILE A 150 -9.58 -6.92 -6.28
C ILE A 150 -9.41 -8.35 -5.79
N LEU A 151 -8.34 -9.05 -6.19
CA LEU A 151 -8.05 -10.41 -5.73
C LEU A 151 -7.81 -10.46 -4.21
N GLN A 152 -7.09 -9.49 -3.66
CA GLN A 152 -6.87 -9.39 -2.21
C GLN A 152 -8.18 -9.18 -1.45
N MET A 153 -9.10 -8.37 -2.00
CA MET A 153 -10.43 -8.18 -1.42
C MET A 153 -11.25 -9.46 -1.48
N MET A 154 -11.23 -10.19 -2.60
CA MET A 154 -11.89 -11.50 -2.71
C MET A 154 -11.34 -12.50 -1.69
N GLU A 155 -10.02 -12.56 -1.55
CA GLU A 155 -9.35 -13.42 -0.57
C GLU A 155 -9.85 -13.13 0.86
N TYR A 156 -10.00 -11.86 1.24
CA TYR A 156 -10.53 -11.48 2.55
C TYR A 156 -12.01 -11.84 2.76
N MET A 157 -12.80 -11.90 1.69
CA MET A 157 -14.20 -12.29 1.78
C MET A 157 -14.37 -13.82 1.87
N GLU A 158 -13.41 -14.59 1.36
CA GLU A 158 -13.46 -16.05 1.31
C GLU A 158 -12.70 -16.74 2.47
N THR A 159 -11.90 -16.00 3.25
CA THR A 159 -11.17 -16.56 4.39
C THR A 159 -12.11 -17.15 5.45
N SER A 160 -11.75 -18.32 5.97
CA SER A 160 -12.49 -19.01 7.05
C SER A 160 -12.32 -18.39 8.43
N PHE A 161 -11.45 -17.38 8.55
CA PHE A 161 -11.08 -16.69 9.78
C PHE A 161 -11.14 -15.17 9.57
N SER A 162 -11.32 -14.43 10.66
CA SER A 162 -11.47 -12.98 10.72
C SER A 162 -10.37 -12.34 11.56
N ILE A 163 -10.33 -11.00 11.61
CA ILE A 163 -9.35 -10.26 12.42
C ILE A 163 -9.46 -10.55 13.92
N SER A 164 -10.63 -10.98 14.40
CA SER A 164 -10.87 -11.37 15.79
C SER A 164 -10.49 -12.81 16.11
N ASP A 165 -10.15 -13.63 15.10
CA ASP A 165 -9.87 -15.05 15.29
C ASP A 165 -8.39 -15.26 15.65
N SER A 166 -8.13 -15.20 16.96
CA SER A 166 -6.82 -15.42 17.59
C SER A 166 -5.71 -14.45 17.15
N ILE A 167 -4.49 -14.72 17.63
CA ILE A 167 -3.28 -14.01 17.19
C ILE A 167 -2.97 -14.24 15.70
N TYR A 168 -3.43 -15.36 15.11
CA TYR A 168 -3.24 -15.64 13.70
C TYR A 168 -4.02 -14.66 12.81
N GLY A 169 -5.33 -14.50 13.05
CA GLY A 169 -6.17 -13.57 12.28
C GLY A 169 -5.70 -12.13 12.41
N SER A 170 -5.40 -11.68 13.64
CA SER A 170 -4.91 -10.32 13.88
C SER A 170 -3.56 -10.05 13.18
N THR A 171 -2.56 -10.93 13.30
CA THR A 171 -1.28 -10.74 12.61
C THR A 171 -1.41 -10.83 11.09
N PHE A 172 -2.25 -11.74 10.58
CA PHE A 172 -2.54 -11.86 9.15
C PHE A 172 -3.15 -10.57 8.59
N PHE A 173 -4.35 -10.17 9.06
CA PHE A 173 -5.11 -9.05 8.49
C PHE A 173 -4.43 -7.70 8.69
N VAL A 174 -3.71 -7.49 9.79
CA VAL A 174 -2.97 -6.24 10.00
C VAL A 174 -1.79 -6.15 9.03
N ALA A 175 -0.97 -7.20 8.92
CA ALA A 175 0.19 -7.17 8.03
C ALA A 175 -0.20 -7.06 6.55
N THR A 176 -1.12 -7.93 6.09
CA THR A 176 -1.57 -7.93 4.69
C THR A 176 -2.47 -6.73 4.39
N GLY A 177 -3.25 -6.24 5.36
CA GLY A 177 -4.08 -5.05 5.25
C GLY A 177 -3.27 -3.77 5.05
N PHE A 178 -2.22 -3.57 5.86
CA PHE A 178 -1.29 -2.44 5.65
C PHE A 178 -0.58 -2.56 4.32
N HIS A 179 -0.13 -3.76 3.92
CA HIS A 179 0.43 -3.95 2.59
C HIS A 179 -0.56 -3.60 1.47
N GLY A 180 -1.82 -4.04 1.57
CA GLY A 180 -2.88 -3.71 0.61
C GLY A 180 -3.12 -2.20 0.51
N LEU A 181 -3.13 -1.49 1.64
CA LEU A 181 -3.18 -0.02 1.67
C LEU A 181 -2.00 0.60 0.92
N HIS A 182 -0.77 0.09 1.11
CA HIS A 182 0.42 0.54 0.38
C HIS A 182 0.30 0.29 -1.13
N VAL A 183 -0.29 -0.82 -1.56
CA VAL A 183 -0.54 -1.08 -2.99
C VAL A 183 -1.52 -0.05 -3.57
N ILE A 184 -2.56 0.33 -2.84
CA ILE A 184 -3.52 1.37 -3.27
C ILE A 184 -2.84 2.75 -3.34
N ILE A 185 -1.99 3.11 -2.37
CA ILE A 185 -1.20 4.35 -2.42
C ILE A 185 -0.23 4.31 -3.62
N GLY A 186 0.44 3.18 -3.85
CA GLY A 186 1.35 3.00 -4.98
C GLY A 186 0.65 3.11 -6.34
N SER A 187 -0.52 2.49 -6.50
CA SER A 187 -1.28 2.53 -7.75
C SER A 187 -1.83 3.94 -8.05
N THR A 188 -2.30 4.66 -7.03
CA THR A 188 -2.71 6.06 -7.17
C THR A 188 -1.52 6.97 -7.50
N PHE A 189 -0.34 6.72 -6.92
CA PHE A 189 0.88 7.44 -7.28
C PHE A 189 1.28 7.19 -8.74
N LEU A 190 1.27 5.94 -9.21
CA LEU A 190 1.56 5.59 -10.60
C LEU A 190 0.53 6.19 -11.57
N LEU A 191 -0.75 6.24 -11.18
CA LEU A 191 -1.79 6.91 -11.97
C LEU A 191 -1.47 8.40 -12.13
N MET A 192 -1.03 9.08 -11.07
CA MET A 192 -0.59 10.48 -11.17
C MET A 192 0.65 10.64 -12.05
N CYS A 193 1.60 9.69 -12.00
CA CYS A 193 2.74 9.67 -12.91
C CYS A 193 2.30 9.51 -14.37
N LEU A 194 1.36 8.60 -14.67
CA LEU A 194 0.82 8.41 -16.01
C LEU A 194 0.16 9.69 -16.53
N ILE A 195 -0.71 10.31 -15.71
CA ILE A 195 -1.37 11.58 -16.06
C ILE A 195 -0.32 12.65 -16.41
N ARG A 196 0.78 12.72 -15.66
CA ARG A 196 1.89 13.65 -15.92
C ARG A 196 2.75 13.31 -17.13
N ILE A 197 2.77 12.05 -17.59
CA ILE A 197 3.45 11.66 -18.83
C ILE A 197 2.60 12.05 -20.05
N ILE A 198 1.27 12.05 -19.91
CA ILE A 198 0.32 12.39 -20.97
C ILE A 198 0.24 13.91 -21.20
N MET A 199 0.31 14.70 -20.12
CA MET A 199 0.31 16.17 -20.18
C MET A 199 1.66 16.72 -20.64
#